data_AF-A0AAI9NY71-F1
#
_entry.id   AF-A0AAI9NY71-F1
#
_cell.length_a   1.000
_cell.length_b   1.000
_cell.length_c   1.000
_cell.angle_alpha   90.00
_cell.angle_beta   90.00
_cell.angle_gamma   90.00
#
_symmetry.space_group_name_H-M   'P 1'
#
loop_
_entity.id
_entity.type
_entity.pdbx_description
1 polymer ?
#
loop_
_entity_poly.entity_id
_entity_poly.type
_entity_poly.pdbx_seq_one_letter_code
_entity_poly.pdbx_strand_id
1 'polypeptide(L)'
;MYCDNCGCELGENVRKCPVCGKEFPLIEPEVDDSTTVLTSEPDVDEDDDSTTVLTGGTQGMPQMMQQPQGNPVPPQQPQMGMPQPQKMPQEGADIMIKKKGEKKGMSKGAKAALIAIPVVIVIAIGVFAFIFVPKFRKYNEANDLMDQGKVEEAVTLYKDLGKFKDSYTKANGDAYYEYAEGLEKEGKNLEAAEYYKKSGNSRKAAENYSKSSDGDEESFSSDDAFDKAYQCYYNAGMDQMNAASYDAAIDAFNNAGSYKDASDKVIECTYKKAEALITAKKYDDAISILSTIEEYSDSQTLLAKCYYNKASELLDGGKYDDAYDMYMKSEFDDYKNKASECTYKKAEQYYKNKDYENAIKSYDKVDKDYKDCVAEKDKCYQALGAQAYKDKEYKKSVDYYEKVVKTDVSKKIANGKLAFANANKNAANETTMTYLGELRYDGNEKAQKLYSELVKWNIESFVNSSEKDLDKGSNSIKTKDGSDIYIHTSFGFDGDDSMKISGYVVYADGNKSDVITFSDPVVDGWSTWVKISGDSAPKGVTYLYLQNETTKKIIEVYPFTIK
;
A
#
# COMPACT_ATOMS: atom_id res chain seq x y z
N MET A 1 5.65 34.17 14.72
CA MET A 1 5.20 33.33 13.57
C MET A 1 4.07 34.07 12.86
N TYR A 2 3.76 33.82 11.58
CA TYR A 2 2.62 34.45 10.91
C TYR A 2 1.53 33.43 10.59
N CYS A 3 0.26 33.84 10.68
CA CYS A 3 -0.84 32.99 10.25
C CYS A 3 -0.80 32.84 8.72
N ASP A 4 -0.65 31.61 8.25
CA ASP A 4 -0.61 31.24 6.83
C ASP A 4 -1.94 31.49 6.07
N ASN A 5 -3.03 31.72 6.79
CA ASN A 5 -4.34 32.00 6.19
C ASN A 5 -4.65 33.50 6.09
N CYS A 6 -4.20 34.33 7.03
CA CYS A 6 -4.58 35.76 7.06
C CYS A 6 -3.40 36.74 7.28
N GLY A 7 -2.17 36.23 7.39
CA GLY A 7 -0.95 37.04 7.48
C GLY A 7 -0.76 37.81 8.80
N CYS A 8 -1.61 37.62 9.80
CA CYS A 8 -1.43 38.31 11.08
C CYS A 8 -0.26 37.70 11.88
N GLU A 9 0.42 38.52 12.66
CA GLU A 9 1.48 38.07 13.55
C GLU A 9 0.89 37.25 14.72
N LEU A 10 1.52 36.12 15.02
CA LEU A 10 1.16 35.18 16.09
C LEU A 10 2.28 35.15 17.13
N GLY A 11 1.89 35.28 18.40
CA GLY A 11 2.77 35.05 19.55
C GLY A 11 3.17 33.58 19.69
N GLU A 12 4.15 33.32 20.56
CA GLU A 12 4.60 31.96 20.86
C GLU A 12 3.45 31.14 21.50
N ASN A 13 3.28 29.88 21.07
CA ASN A 13 2.28 28.93 21.59
C ASN A 13 0.79 29.26 21.34
N VAL A 14 0.47 30.05 20.30
CA VAL A 14 -0.94 30.37 19.93
C VAL A 14 -1.61 29.18 19.24
N ARG A 15 -2.66 28.62 19.88
CA ARG A 15 -3.46 27.49 19.33
C ARG A 15 -4.49 27.88 18.29
N LYS A 16 -4.87 29.16 18.23
CA LYS A 16 -5.93 29.67 17.36
C LYS A 16 -5.64 31.09 16.93
N CYS A 17 -5.67 31.34 15.63
CA CYS A 17 -5.49 32.68 15.09
C CYS A 17 -6.59 33.63 15.60
N PRO A 18 -6.26 34.78 16.22
CA PRO A 18 -7.25 35.71 16.76
C PRO A 18 -8.03 36.46 15.68
N VAL A 19 -7.56 36.44 14.43
CA VAL A 19 -8.19 37.15 13.29
C VAL A 19 -9.09 36.23 12.47
N CYS A 20 -8.59 35.06 12.06
CA CYS A 20 -9.33 34.15 11.16
C CYS A 20 -9.82 32.86 11.83
N GLY A 21 -9.47 32.60 13.09
CA GLY A 21 -9.96 31.44 13.83
C GLY A 21 -9.33 30.09 13.44
N LYS A 22 -8.31 30.07 12.58
CA LYS A 22 -7.58 28.84 12.21
C LYS A 22 -6.85 28.26 13.42
N GLU A 23 -6.98 26.95 13.64
CA GLU A 23 -6.33 26.22 14.73
C GLU A 23 -5.00 25.58 14.28
N PHE A 24 -4.02 25.56 15.18
CA PHE A 24 -2.67 25.04 14.92
C PHE A 24 -2.35 23.86 15.86
N PRO A 25 -1.77 22.76 15.36
CA PRO A 25 -1.35 21.62 16.19
C PRO A 25 -0.13 21.98 17.05
N LEU A 26 -0.03 21.35 18.24
CA LEU A 26 1.13 21.48 19.12
C LEU A 26 2.36 20.81 18.49
N ILE A 27 3.48 21.53 18.46
CA ILE A 27 4.80 20.93 18.26
C ILE A 27 5.37 20.75 19.68
N GLU A 28 5.53 19.50 20.12
CA GLU A 28 6.28 19.21 21.34
C GLU A 28 7.78 19.39 21.07
N PRO A 29 8.56 20.01 21.97
CA PRO A 29 9.99 20.18 21.77
C PRO A 29 10.71 18.82 21.91
N GLU A 30 11.50 18.48 20.88
CA GLU A 30 12.41 17.33 20.90
C GLU A 30 13.44 17.47 22.04
N VAL A 31 13.59 16.40 22.81
CA VAL A 31 14.61 16.23 23.85
C VAL A 31 15.95 15.87 23.17
N ASP A 32 16.92 16.76 23.36
CA ASP A 32 18.33 16.61 22.98
C ASP A 32 18.99 15.57 23.90
N ASP A 33 19.36 14.41 23.36
CA ASP A 33 20.11 13.37 24.07
C ASP A 33 21.52 13.27 23.47
N SER A 34 22.32 14.31 23.74
CA SER A 34 23.77 14.25 23.56
C SER A 34 24.41 13.52 24.74
N THR A 35 24.83 12.26 24.55
CA THR A 35 25.98 11.72 25.32
C THR A 35 26.88 10.87 24.43
N THR A 36 28.02 11.47 24.11
CA THR A 36 29.24 10.88 23.59
C THR A 36 29.79 9.76 24.49
N VAL A 37 30.16 8.62 23.90
CA VAL A 37 31.29 7.80 24.37
C VAL A 37 32.19 7.48 23.18
N LEU A 38 33.41 8.03 23.25
CA LEU A 38 34.54 7.76 22.38
C LEU A 38 35.14 6.38 22.70
N THR A 39 35.32 5.54 21.68
CA THR A 39 36.52 4.68 21.58
C THR A 39 36.93 4.56 20.12
N SER A 40 38.24 4.57 19.94
CA SER A 40 39.03 4.92 18.76
C SER A 40 39.52 3.73 17.93
N GLU A 41 39.68 3.99 16.62
CA GLU A 41 40.62 3.41 15.62
C GLU A 41 40.39 1.99 15.05
N PRO A 42 40.94 1.66 13.85
CA PRO A 42 41.30 2.52 12.71
C PRO A 42 40.84 1.99 11.32
N ASP A 43 40.99 2.87 10.33
CA ASP A 43 40.81 2.69 8.90
C ASP A 43 41.74 1.63 8.27
N VAL A 44 41.20 0.92 7.27
CA VAL A 44 41.97 0.22 6.24
C VAL A 44 41.36 0.57 4.89
N ASP A 45 42.15 1.32 4.11
CA ASP A 45 41.97 1.56 2.68
C ASP A 45 42.11 0.26 1.89
N GLU A 46 41.22 -0.01 0.92
CA GLU A 46 41.61 -0.69 -0.32
C GLU A 46 40.82 -0.09 -1.51
N ASP A 47 41.60 0.53 -2.38
CA ASP A 47 41.26 1.02 -3.70
C ASP A 47 41.16 -0.12 -4.74
N ASP A 48 40.19 0.04 -5.64
CA ASP A 48 40.30 -0.09 -7.10
C ASP A 48 40.62 -1.46 -7.75
N ASP A 49 39.72 -1.92 -8.64
CA ASP A 49 39.88 -1.78 -10.10
C ASP A 49 39.16 -2.89 -10.90
N SER A 50 38.69 -2.47 -12.06
CA SER A 50 38.43 -3.21 -13.31
C SER A 50 37.06 -3.92 -13.43
N THR A 51 36.12 -3.38 -14.23
CA THR A 51 36.00 -3.48 -15.70
C THR A 51 36.02 -4.95 -16.17
N THR A 52 35.16 -5.49 -17.04
CA THR A 52 34.41 -4.95 -18.17
C THR A 52 33.39 -5.99 -18.66
N VAL A 53 32.56 -5.53 -19.59
CA VAL A 53 31.35 -6.09 -20.18
C VAL A 53 31.62 -7.13 -21.29
N LEU A 54 30.64 -8.03 -21.55
CA LEU A 54 30.05 -8.41 -22.86
C LEU A 54 29.95 -9.93 -23.21
N THR A 55 28.69 -10.35 -23.42
CA THR A 55 28.12 -11.12 -24.54
C THR A 55 28.54 -12.57 -24.86
N GLY A 56 27.54 -13.47 -24.85
CA GLY A 56 27.04 -14.14 -26.08
C GLY A 56 27.57 -15.54 -26.45
N GLY A 57 26.66 -16.49 -26.66
CA GLY A 57 26.76 -17.45 -27.79
C GLY A 57 27.00 -18.94 -27.51
N THR A 58 25.90 -19.70 -27.42
CA THR A 58 25.58 -20.99 -28.09
C THR A 58 26.63 -22.10 -28.38
N GLN A 59 26.18 -23.33 -28.05
CA GLN A 59 26.31 -24.63 -28.75
C GLN A 59 27.59 -25.49 -28.58
N GLY A 60 27.36 -26.78 -28.29
CA GLY A 60 28.14 -27.89 -28.84
C GLY A 60 28.68 -28.92 -27.85
N MET A 61 28.03 -30.09 -27.74
CA MET A 61 28.67 -31.33 -27.24
C MET A 61 29.72 -31.84 -28.25
N PRO A 62 30.60 -32.76 -27.84
CA PRO A 62 30.46 -34.13 -28.35
C PRO A 62 30.75 -35.27 -27.33
N GLN A 63 29.82 -36.23 -27.29
CA GLN A 63 29.95 -37.71 -27.38
C GLN A 63 31.32 -38.27 -27.88
N MET A 64 31.88 -39.45 -27.57
CA MET A 64 31.46 -40.76 -27.01
C MET A 64 32.71 -41.55 -26.54
N MET A 65 32.56 -42.55 -25.68
CA MET A 65 32.98 -43.92 -26.03
C MET A 65 32.11 -44.96 -25.31
N GLN A 66 31.83 -46.03 -26.04
CA GLN A 66 30.70 -46.93 -25.94
C GLN A 66 31.18 -48.36 -25.62
N GLN A 67 30.40 -49.08 -24.79
CA GLN A 67 29.92 -50.48 -24.93
C GLN A 67 30.89 -51.68 -24.99
N PRO A 68 30.43 -52.96 -24.88
CA PRO A 68 29.06 -53.50 -25.07
C PRO A 68 28.49 -54.35 -23.91
N GLN A 69 27.20 -54.28 -23.60
CA GLN A 69 26.00 -54.83 -24.27
C GLN A 69 25.88 -56.37 -24.26
N GLY A 70 24.88 -56.83 -23.51
CA GLY A 70 24.27 -58.15 -23.61
C GLY A 70 23.00 -58.19 -22.75
N ASN A 71 21.84 -58.01 -23.37
CA ASN A 71 20.51 -58.26 -22.80
C ASN A 71 19.79 -59.20 -23.77
N PRO A 72 18.93 -60.13 -23.31
CA PRO A 72 17.51 -59.76 -23.31
C PRO A 72 16.62 -60.38 -22.19
N VAL A 73 15.75 -59.50 -21.68
CA VAL A 73 14.32 -59.67 -21.30
C VAL A 73 13.94 -60.55 -20.08
N PRO A 74 13.10 -60.04 -19.14
CA PRO A 74 12.64 -60.69 -17.90
C PRO A 74 11.25 -61.38 -18.12
N PRO A 75 10.44 -61.76 -17.12
CA PRO A 75 10.63 -61.88 -15.66
C PRO A 75 10.28 -63.27 -15.12
N GLN A 76 10.75 -63.64 -13.92
CA GLN A 76 10.04 -64.52 -12.96
C GLN A 76 10.92 -64.75 -11.73
N GLN A 77 10.46 -64.27 -10.56
CA GLN A 77 11.03 -64.66 -9.27
C GLN A 77 10.72 -66.14 -9.01
N PRO A 78 11.71 -66.95 -8.55
CA PRO A 78 11.48 -68.36 -8.26
C PRO A 78 10.58 -68.56 -7.04
N GLN A 79 9.57 -69.38 -7.27
CA GLN A 79 8.74 -70.04 -6.26
C GLN A 79 9.62 -70.76 -5.22
N MET A 80 9.48 -70.39 -3.94
CA MET A 80 9.67 -71.36 -2.87
C MET A 80 8.42 -72.23 -2.81
N GLY A 81 8.58 -73.51 -3.17
CA GLY A 81 7.51 -74.48 -3.23
C GLY A 81 6.89 -74.74 -1.85
N MET A 82 5.57 -74.61 -1.79
CA MET A 82 4.74 -75.20 -0.75
C MET A 82 4.74 -76.73 -0.87
N PRO A 83 4.83 -77.49 0.22
CA PRO A 83 4.16 -78.78 0.31
C PRO A 83 2.68 -78.54 0.57
N GLN A 84 1.85 -79.00 -0.37
CA GLN A 84 0.39 -79.11 -0.23
C GLN A 84 -0.01 -80.18 0.80
N PRO A 85 -1.28 -80.15 1.26
CA PRO A 85 -1.73 -80.75 2.50
C PRO A 85 -2.30 -82.16 2.30
N GLN A 86 -2.12 -83.03 3.29
CA GLN A 86 -2.98 -84.20 3.43
C GLN A 86 -3.72 -84.16 4.76
N LYS A 87 -5.02 -83.87 4.62
CA LYS A 87 -6.10 -84.20 5.57
C LYS A 87 -5.84 -85.56 6.19
N MET A 88 -6.06 -85.69 7.48
CA MET A 88 -6.66 -86.92 8.00
C MET A 88 -7.65 -86.64 9.12
N PRO A 89 -8.65 -87.53 9.26
CA PRO A 89 -9.99 -87.20 9.72
C PRO A 89 -10.21 -87.58 11.19
N GLN A 90 -11.32 -87.06 11.72
CA GLN A 90 -12.19 -87.63 12.76
C GLN A 90 -11.67 -88.90 13.47
N GLU A 91 -11.28 -88.75 14.73
CA GLU A 91 -11.13 -89.87 15.66
C GLU A 91 -12.51 -90.30 16.18
N GLY A 92 -12.90 -91.52 15.83
CA GLY A 92 -13.93 -92.30 16.50
C GLY A 92 -13.33 -93.63 16.97
N ALA A 93 -13.53 -93.90 18.27
CA ALA A 93 -13.69 -95.20 18.95
C ALA A 93 -13.03 -96.46 18.33
N ASP A 94 -12.10 -97.13 19.04
CA ASP A 94 -12.44 -98.14 20.06
C ASP A 94 -11.21 -98.90 20.62
N ILE A 95 -11.10 -98.80 21.94
CA ILE A 95 -10.71 -99.77 22.99
C ILE A 95 -10.22 -101.17 22.54
N MET A 96 -9.04 -101.59 23.02
CA MET A 96 -8.88 -102.86 23.77
C MET A 96 -7.55 -102.99 24.55
N ILE A 97 -7.64 -102.76 25.85
CA ILE A 97 -7.23 -103.61 26.98
C ILE A 97 -6.04 -104.58 26.79
N LYS A 98 -5.03 -104.46 27.67
CA LYS A 98 -4.37 -105.62 28.29
C LYS A 98 -4.48 -105.59 29.82
N LYS A 99 -5.05 -106.69 30.34
CA LYS A 99 -5.06 -107.27 31.70
C LYS A 99 -3.75 -107.03 32.49
N LYS A 100 -3.66 -107.14 33.82
CA LYS A 100 -4.55 -107.35 34.97
C LYS A 100 -3.57 -107.39 36.16
N GLY A 101 -3.72 -106.50 37.14
CA GLY A 101 -2.90 -106.46 38.35
C GLY A 101 -3.77 -106.12 39.56
N GLU A 102 -4.32 -107.19 40.14
CA GLU A 102 -4.74 -107.42 41.54
C GLU A 102 -5.52 -106.38 42.38
N LYS A 103 -6.58 -106.91 43.01
CA LYS A 103 -7.56 -106.23 43.86
C LYS A 103 -7.03 -106.04 45.29
N LYS A 104 -7.26 -104.87 45.88
CA LYS A 104 -7.51 -104.72 47.33
C LYS A 104 -8.75 -103.84 47.53
N GLY A 105 -9.73 -104.38 48.26
CA GLY A 105 -11.09 -103.87 48.35
C GLY A 105 -11.24 -102.67 49.27
N MET A 106 -12.23 -101.81 48.97
CA MET A 106 -12.65 -100.76 49.88
C MET A 106 -14.18 -100.57 49.84
N SER A 107 -14.70 -100.19 50.99
CA SER A 107 -16.02 -100.42 51.56
C SER A 107 -17.13 -99.48 51.05
N LYS A 108 -18.38 -99.85 51.36
CA LYS A 108 -19.65 -99.28 50.87
C LYS A 108 -19.98 -97.84 51.35
N GLY A 109 -18.99 -96.95 51.47
CA GLY A 109 -19.17 -95.55 51.86
C GLY A 109 -18.82 -94.50 50.80
N ALA A 110 -18.20 -94.88 49.66
CA ALA A 110 -17.62 -93.95 48.69
C ALA A 110 -18.43 -93.78 47.37
N LYS A 111 -19.71 -94.18 47.31
CA LYS A 111 -20.51 -94.11 46.08
C LYS A 111 -21.29 -92.80 45.87
N ALA A 112 -21.44 -91.97 46.91
CA ALA A 112 -22.04 -90.64 46.76
C ALA A 112 -20.99 -89.54 46.46
N ALA A 113 -19.72 -89.75 46.79
CA ALA A 113 -18.64 -88.77 46.58
C ALA A 113 -17.87 -88.92 45.24
N LEU A 114 -17.95 -90.06 44.54
CA LEU A 114 -17.24 -90.30 43.26
C LEU A 114 -18.05 -89.96 41.99
N ILE A 115 -19.36 -89.72 42.11
CA ILE A 115 -20.23 -89.31 40.98
C ILE A 115 -20.53 -87.80 41.05
N ALA A 116 -20.57 -87.22 42.25
CA ALA A 116 -20.80 -85.79 42.42
C ALA A 116 -19.63 -84.93 41.87
N ILE A 117 -18.37 -85.35 42.07
CA ILE A 117 -17.18 -84.59 41.65
C ILE A 117 -17.07 -84.44 40.12
N PRO A 118 -17.15 -85.50 39.29
CA PRO A 118 -17.10 -85.34 37.83
C PRO A 118 -18.32 -84.62 37.26
N VAL A 119 -19.51 -84.76 37.85
CA VAL A 119 -20.70 -84.01 37.41
C VAL A 119 -20.55 -82.53 37.75
N VAL A 120 -20.03 -82.18 38.92
CA VAL A 120 -19.71 -80.79 39.30
C VAL A 120 -18.60 -80.22 38.41
N ILE A 121 -17.59 -81.00 38.03
CA ILE A 121 -16.55 -80.58 37.08
C ILE A 121 -17.13 -80.37 35.68
N VAL A 122 -18.02 -81.25 35.18
CA VAL A 122 -18.66 -81.09 33.87
C VAL A 122 -19.62 -79.89 33.86
N ILE A 123 -20.37 -79.66 34.94
CA ILE A 123 -21.20 -78.46 35.10
C ILE A 123 -20.32 -77.22 35.22
N ALA A 124 -19.22 -77.28 35.96
CA ALA A 124 -18.27 -76.16 36.06
C ALA A 124 -17.61 -75.85 34.72
N ILE A 125 -17.21 -76.86 33.93
CA ILE A 125 -16.69 -76.70 32.56
C ILE A 125 -17.77 -76.15 31.64
N GLY A 126 -19.02 -76.62 31.75
CA GLY A 126 -20.15 -76.13 30.97
C GLY A 126 -20.50 -74.68 31.27
N VAL A 127 -20.50 -74.29 32.55
CA VAL A 127 -20.69 -72.91 33.01
C VAL A 127 -19.52 -72.03 32.58
N PHE A 128 -18.29 -72.53 32.68
CA PHE A 128 -17.09 -71.83 32.24
C PHE A 128 -17.10 -71.61 30.72
N ALA A 129 -17.42 -72.63 29.93
CA ALA A 129 -17.57 -72.52 28.47
C ALA A 129 -18.71 -71.56 28.08
N PHE A 130 -19.84 -71.61 28.78
CA PHE A 130 -20.97 -70.70 28.54
C PHE A 130 -20.61 -69.23 28.77
N ILE A 131 -19.73 -68.93 29.73
CA ILE A 131 -19.31 -67.55 30.03
C ILE A 131 -18.18 -67.08 29.09
N PHE A 132 -17.19 -67.94 28.81
CA PHE A 132 -15.97 -67.52 28.11
C PHE A 132 -16.08 -67.62 26.58
N VAL A 133 -16.78 -68.61 26.02
CA VAL A 133 -16.90 -68.79 24.56
C VAL A 133 -17.51 -67.55 23.86
N PRO A 134 -18.57 -66.91 24.38
CA PRO A 134 -19.09 -65.67 23.79
C PRO A 134 -18.09 -64.51 23.84
N LYS A 135 -17.31 -64.41 24.93
CA LYS A 135 -16.26 -63.37 25.08
C LYS A 135 -15.12 -63.58 24.07
N PHE A 136 -14.67 -64.81 23.87
CA PHE A 136 -13.68 -65.13 22.83
C PHE A 136 -14.20 -64.81 21.42
N ARG A 137 -15.48 -65.10 21.13
CA ARG A 137 -16.07 -64.77 19.82
C ARG A 137 -16.11 -63.25 19.58
N LYS A 138 -16.61 -62.49 20.55
CA LYS A 138 -16.65 -61.02 20.48
C LYS A 138 -15.25 -60.40 20.37
N TYR A 139 -14.27 -60.97 21.07
CA TYR A 139 -12.89 -60.51 21.00
C TYR A 139 -12.28 -60.75 19.60
N ASN A 140 -12.50 -61.93 19.02
CA ASN A 140 -12.05 -62.20 17.66
C ASN A 140 -12.78 -61.30 16.64
N GLU A 141 -14.08 -61.05 16.83
CA GLU A 141 -14.85 -60.11 16.01
C GLU A 141 -14.28 -58.69 16.09
N ALA A 142 -13.86 -58.23 17.28
CA ALA A 142 -13.18 -56.95 17.44
C ALA A 142 -11.84 -56.90 16.68
N ASN A 143 -11.05 -57.97 16.73
CA ASN A 143 -9.81 -58.08 15.94
C ASN A 143 -10.10 -58.09 14.42
N ASP A 144 -11.10 -58.84 13.96
CA ASP A 144 -11.49 -58.88 12.55
C ASP A 144 -11.94 -57.48 12.06
N LEU A 145 -12.57 -56.69 12.93
CA LEU A 145 -12.94 -55.30 12.64
C LEU A 145 -11.71 -54.38 12.60
N MET A 146 -10.71 -54.60 13.44
CA MET A 146 -9.41 -53.90 13.36
C MET A 146 -8.73 -54.17 12.01
N ASP A 147 -8.69 -55.43 11.57
CA ASP A 147 -8.12 -55.81 10.27
C ASP A 147 -8.89 -55.21 9.07
N GLN A 148 -10.19 -54.93 9.26
CA GLN A 148 -11.03 -54.22 8.28
C GLN A 148 -10.90 -52.69 8.34
N GLY A 149 -10.11 -52.14 9.27
CA GLY A 149 -10.00 -50.70 9.53
C GLY A 149 -11.23 -50.08 10.20
N LYS A 150 -12.16 -50.89 10.72
CA LYS A 150 -13.37 -50.44 11.44
C LYS A 150 -13.08 -50.24 12.92
N VAL A 151 -12.14 -49.35 13.21
CA VAL A 151 -11.56 -49.18 14.54
C VAL A 151 -12.60 -48.75 15.58
N GLU A 152 -13.52 -47.86 15.23
CA GLU A 152 -14.57 -47.39 16.15
C GLU A 152 -15.51 -48.54 16.60
N GLU A 153 -15.86 -49.43 15.67
CA GLU A 153 -16.68 -50.62 15.96
C GLU A 153 -15.88 -51.61 16.84
N ALA A 154 -14.60 -51.83 16.51
CA ALA A 154 -13.71 -52.68 17.30
C ALA A 154 -13.55 -52.17 18.74
N VAL A 155 -13.28 -50.87 18.92
CA VAL A 155 -13.15 -50.21 20.24
C VAL A 155 -14.42 -50.36 21.07
N THR A 156 -15.59 -50.28 20.44
CA THR A 156 -16.87 -50.52 21.12
C THR A 156 -16.95 -51.95 21.66
N LEU A 157 -16.58 -52.95 20.86
CA LEU A 157 -16.57 -54.35 21.30
C LEU A 157 -15.52 -54.62 22.39
N TYR A 158 -14.33 -54.02 22.29
CA TYR A 158 -13.32 -54.12 23.35
C TYR A 158 -13.81 -53.51 24.67
N LYS A 159 -14.52 -52.38 24.60
CA LYS A 159 -15.11 -51.73 25.78
C LYS A 159 -16.15 -52.63 26.46
N ASP A 160 -17.01 -53.29 25.68
CA ASP A 160 -17.99 -54.27 26.18
C ASP A 160 -17.33 -55.48 26.86
N LEU A 161 -16.12 -55.85 26.45
CA LEU A 161 -15.39 -57.00 26.98
C LEU A 161 -14.69 -56.71 28.31
N GLY A 162 -14.39 -55.44 28.62
CA GLY A 162 -13.75 -55.00 29.86
C GLY A 162 -12.37 -55.65 30.04
N LYS A 163 -12.08 -56.21 31.23
CA LYS A 163 -10.79 -56.85 31.56
C LYS A 163 -10.57 -58.24 30.95
N PHE A 164 -11.27 -58.58 29.87
CA PHE A 164 -11.07 -59.85 29.17
C PHE A 164 -9.89 -59.73 28.21
N LYS A 165 -8.81 -60.50 28.43
CA LYS A 165 -7.53 -60.33 27.72
C LYS A 165 -7.04 -58.86 27.81
N ASP A 166 -6.47 -58.33 26.73
CA ASP A 166 -6.05 -56.94 26.53
C ASP A 166 -7.19 -56.01 26.09
N SER A 167 -8.46 -56.45 26.07
CA SER A 167 -9.58 -55.61 25.61
C SER A 167 -9.68 -54.28 26.36
N TYR A 168 -9.31 -54.26 27.64
CA TYR A 168 -9.30 -53.03 28.43
C TYR A 168 -8.30 -52.01 27.88
N THR A 169 -7.08 -52.42 27.54
CA THR A 169 -6.06 -51.50 27.02
C THR A 169 -6.32 -51.15 25.55
N LYS A 170 -6.82 -52.11 24.75
CA LYS A 170 -7.34 -51.89 23.39
C LYS A 170 -8.42 -50.82 23.34
N ALA A 171 -9.43 -50.91 24.21
CA ALA A 171 -10.50 -49.93 24.29
C ALA A 171 -10.01 -48.55 24.78
N ASN A 172 -8.96 -48.53 25.60
CA ASN A 172 -8.43 -47.33 26.24
C ASN A 172 -7.15 -46.77 25.57
N GLY A 173 -6.96 -47.04 24.27
CA GLY A 173 -5.94 -46.36 23.47
C GLY A 173 -5.18 -47.26 22.50
N ASP A 174 -4.94 -48.53 22.84
CA ASP A 174 -4.02 -49.37 22.04
C ASP A 174 -4.58 -49.66 20.65
N ALA A 175 -5.89 -49.89 20.52
CA ALA A 175 -6.50 -50.13 19.21
C ALA A 175 -6.34 -48.91 18.29
N TYR A 176 -6.55 -47.70 18.81
CA TYR A 176 -6.33 -46.48 18.03
C TYR A 176 -4.86 -46.28 17.66
N TYR A 177 -3.94 -46.61 18.57
CA TYR A 177 -2.50 -46.47 18.35
C TYR A 177 -2.01 -47.42 17.25
N GLU A 178 -2.37 -48.71 17.34
CA GLU A 178 -1.99 -49.73 16.36
C GLU A 178 -2.51 -49.43 14.96
N TYR A 179 -3.74 -48.91 14.87
CA TYR A 179 -4.27 -48.49 13.58
C TYR A 179 -3.55 -47.26 13.03
N ALA A 180 -3.23 -46.29 13.89
CA ALA A 180 -2.47 -45.11 13.50
C ALA A 180 -1.06 -45.48 12.99
N GLU A 181 -0.38 -46.46 13.59
CA GLU A 181 0.89 -46.98 13.09
C GLU A 181 0.77 -47.59 11.68
N GLY A 182 -0.35 -48.28 11.41
CA GLY A 182 -0.66 -48.79 10.07
C GLY A 182 -0.78 -47.67 9.04
N LEU A 183 -1.56 -46.64 9.37
CA LEU A 183 -1.74 -45.45 8.53
C LEU A 183 -0.42 -44.68 8.32
N GLU A 184 0.40 -44.54 9.35
CA GLU A 184 1.72 -43.89 9.28
C GLU A 184 2.64 -44.64 8.29
N LYS A 185 2.66 -45.99 8.33
CA LYS A 185 3.43 -46.82 7.39
C LYS A 185 2.93 -46.70 5.94
N GLU A 186 1.65 -46.43 5.75
CA GLU A 186 1.05 -46.14 4.44
C GLU A 186 1.31 -44.71 3.96
N GLY A 187 1.92 -43.85 4.80
CA GLY A 187 2.13 -42.43 4.51
C GLY A 187 0.88 -41.56 4.68
N LYS A 188 -0.20 -42.08 5.26
CA LYS A 188 -1.45 -41.34 5.53
C LYS A 188 -1.32 -40.53 6.82
N ASN A 189 -0.35 -39.62 6.83
CA ASN A 189 0.08 -38.86 8.02
C ASN A 189 -1.07 -38.11 8.71
N LEU A 190 -1.94 -37.45 7.95
CA LEU A 190 -3.06 -36.69 8.53
C LEU A 190 -4.06 -37.60 9.25
N GLU A 191 -4.43 -38.72 8.62
CA GLU A 191 -5.35 -39.70 9.23
C GLU A 191 -4.71 -40.37 10.45
N ALA A 192 -3.43 -40.74 10.37
CA ALA A 192 -2.68 -41.30 11.48
C ALA A 192 -2.67 -40.34 12.69
N ALA A 193 -2.45 -39.05 12.46
CA ALA A 193 -2.44 -38.03 13.51
C ALA A 193 -3.76 -37.96 14.29
N GLU A 194 -4.90 -38.04 13.60
CA GLU A 194 -6.23 -38.05 14.22
C GLU A 194 -6.42 -39.29 15.12
N TYR A 195 -5.97 -40.46 14.69
CA TYR A 195 -6.09 -41.69 15.48
C TYR A 195 -5.09 -41.74 16.65
N TYR A 196 -3.87 -41.24 16.50
CA TYR A 196 -2.95 -41.06 17.61
C TYR A 196 -3.52 -40.08 18.66
N LYS A 197 -4.14 -38.98 18.23
CA LYS A 197 -4.83 -38.04 19.14
C LYS A 197 -6.00 -38.70 19.86
N LYS A 198 -6.81 -39.53 19.17
CA LYS A 198 -7.85 -40.36 19.82
C LYS A 198 -7.25 -41.32 20.84
N SER A 199 -6.13 -41.97 20.51
CA SER A 199 -5.41 -42.86 21.42
C SER A 199 -4.98 -42.15 22.70
N GLY A 200 -4.27 -41.02 22.59
CA GLY A 200 -3.85 -40.22 23.74
C GLY A 200 -5.03 -39.74 24.59
N ASN A 201 -6.11 -39.28 23.97
CA ASN A 201 -7.33 -38.86 24.68
C ASN A 201 -7.98 -40.01 25.45
N SER A 202 -8.12 -41.18 24.83
CA SER A 202 -8.68 -42.38 25.48
C SER A 202 -7.82 -42.83 26.67
N ARG A 203 -6.50 -42.80 26.51
CA ARG A 203 -5.54 -43.20 27.55
C ARG A 203 -5.56 -42.23 28.72
N LYS A 204 -5.53 -40.92 28.45
CA LYS A 204 -5.68 -39.87 29.47
C LYS A 204 -7.01 -39.94 30.23
N ALA A 205 -8.09 -40.32 29.56
CA ALA A 205 -9.37 -40.56 30.22
C ALA A 205 -9.32 -41.79 31.16
N ALA A 206 -8.57 -42.82 30.77
CA ALA A 206 -8.40 -44.05 31.54
C ALA A 206 -7.40 -43.94 32.71
N GLU A 207 -6.40 -43.04 32.64
CA GLU A 207 -5.42 -42.77 33.70
C GLU A 207 -6.06 -42.38 35.05
N ASN A 208 -7.25 -41.77 35.01
CA ASN A 208 -8.02 -41.45 36.22
C ASN A 208 -8.70 -42.68 36.88
N TYR A 209 -8.80 -43.81 36.18
CA TYR A 209 -9.50 -45.02 36.63
C TYR A 209 -8.57 -46.15 37.09
N SER A 210 -7.28 -46.14 36.75
CA SER A 210 -6.33 -47.23 37.06
C SER A 210 -5.22 -46.85 38.04
N LYS A 211 -5.55 -46.39 39.25
CA LYS A 211 -4.65 -46.55 40.42
C LYS A 211 -4.77 -47.96 41.02
N SER A 212 -4.62 -49.01 40.21
CA SER A 212 -4.81 -50.39 40.68
C SER A 212 -3.59 -51.27 40.41
N SER A 213 -2.62 -51.16 41.32
CA SER A 213 -1.80 -52.20 42.00
C SER A 213 -1.15 -53.39 41.28
N ASP A 214 -1.47 -53.77 40.05
CA ASP A 214 -0.80 -54.91 39.40
C ASP A 214 -0.09 -54.41 38.13
N GLY A 215 1.24 -54.42 38.19
CA GLY A 215 2.14 -53.82 37.21
C GLY A 215 2.20 -54.56 35.88
N ASP A 216 1.20 -54.35 35.02
CA ASP A 216 1.34 -54.57 33.59
C ASP A 216 2.08 -53.35 32.99
N GLU A 217 3.21 -53.60 32.33
CA GLU A 217 4.02 -52.60 31.62
C GLU A 217 3.13 -51.83 30.63
N GLU A 218 2.90 -50.53 30.86
CA GLU A 218 2.17 -49.70 29.91
C GLU A 218 2.95 -49.65 28.59
N SER A 219 2.33 -50.09 27.48
CA SER A 219 2.99 -50.13 26.17
C SER A 219 3.43 -48.75 25.66
N PHE A 220 2.77 -47.68 26.09
CA PHE A 220 3.08 -46.27 25.84
C PHE A 220 2.23 -45.37 26.76
N SER A 221 2.67 -44.14 27.03
CA SER A 221 1.94 -43.13 27.81
C SER A 221 0.98 -42.30 26.94
N SER A 222 0.00 -41.60 27.52
CA SER A 222 -0.86 -40.71 26.71
C SER A 222 -0.05 -39.61 26.01
N ASP A 223 1.02 -39.14 26.63
CA ASP A 223 1.96 -38.17 26.06
C ASP A 223 2.68 -38.73 24.83
N ASP A 224 3.13 -39.99 24.84
CA ASP A 224 3.75 -40.63 23.67
C ASP A 224 2.81 -40.66 22.45
N ALA A 225 1.50 -40.88 22.68
CA ALA A 225 0.51 -40.85 21.61
C ALA A 225 0.25 -39.43 21.09
N PHE A 226 0.25 -38.42 21.97
CA PHE A 226 0.14 -37.03 21.52
C PHE A 226 1.40 -36.59 20.75
N ASP A 227 2.60 -36.98 21.19
CA ASP A 227 3.86 -36.72 20.50
C ASP A 227 3.85 -37.33 19.09
N LYS A 228 3.36 -38.57 18.97
CA LYS A 228 3.12 -39.21 17.67
C LYS A 228 2.10 -38.48 16.80
N ALA A 229 1.02 -37.97 17.39
CA ALA A 229 0.04 -37.16 16.67
C ALA A 229 0.68 -35.87 16.13
N TYR A 230 1.43 -35.15 16.96
CA TYR A 230 2.12 -33.92 16.55
C TYR A 230 3.15 -34.17 15.45
N GLN A 231 3.92 -35.27 15.55
CA GLN A 231 4.83 -35.71 14.49
C GLN A 231 4.10 -35.98 13.17
N CYS A 232 2.96 -36.68 13.22
CA CYS A 232 2.18 -36.99 12.03
C CYS A 232 1.54 -35.74 11.42
N TYR A 233 1.02 -34.81 12.23
CA TYR A 233 0.55 -33.51 11.74
C TYR A 233 1.67 -32.71 11.06
N TYR A 234 2.88 -32.72 11.61
CA TYR A 234 4.03 -32.06 10.98
C TYR A 234 4.35 -32.66 9.61
N ASN A 235 4.41 -34.00 9.52
CA ASN A 235 4.66 -34.68 8.24
C ASN A 235 3.55 -34.40 7.22
N ALA A 236 2.28 -34.41 7.65
CA ALA A 236 1.16 -34.04 6.81
C ALA A 236 1.26 -32.58 6.31
N GLY A 237 1.68 -31.65 7.17
CA GLY A 237 1.95 -30.27 6.80
C GLY A 237 3.03 -30.16 5.72
N MET A 238 4.12 -30.92 5.86
CA MET A 238 5.19 -30.98 4.84
C MET A 238 4.67 -31.54 3.50
N ASP A 239 3.87 -32.60 3.54
CA ASP A 239 3.27 -33.21 2.34
C ASP A 239 2.37 -32.19 1.61
N GLN A 240 1.51 -31.48 2.35
CA GLN A 240 0.61 -30.46 1.80
C GLN A 240 1.36 -29.23 1.29
N MET A 241 2.41 -28.79 1.99
CA MET A 241 3.25 -27.67 1.56
C MET A 241 3.95 -27.99 0.23
N ASN A 242 4.48 -29.21 0.09
CA ASN A 242 5.10 -29.69 -1.15
C ASN A 242 4.09 -29.81 -2.31
N ALA A 243 2.81 -30.07 -1.99
CA ALA A 243 1.71 -30.05 -2.95
C ALA A 243 1.18 -28.64 -3.28
N ALA A 244 1.77 -27.58 -2.69
CA ALA A 244 1.29 -26.20 -2.75
C ALA A 244 -0.15 -25.99 -2.21
N SER A 245 -0.63 -26.92 -1.39
CA SER A 245 -1.90 -26.84 -0.67
C SER A 245 -1.69 -26.05 0.63
N TYR A 246 -1.34 -24.76 0.53
CA TYR A 246 -0.86 -23.98 1.67
C TYR A 246 -1.86 -23.86 2.82
N ASP A 247 -3.17 -23.74 2.54
CA ASP A 247 -4.18 -23.68 3.60
C ASP A 247 -4.23 -24.98 4.42
N ALA A 248 -4.24 -26.13 3.74
CA ALA A 248 -4.20 -27.43 4.40
C ALA A 248 -2.87 -27.66 5.14
N ALA A 249 -1.76 -27.15 4.61
CA ALA A 249 -0.46 -27.21 5.27
C ALA A 249 -0.44 -26.38 6.56
N ILE A 250 -0.97 -25.15 6.53
CA ILE A 250 -1.11 -24.27 7.69
C ILE A 250 -1.94 -24.94 8.78
N ASP A 251 -3.09 -25.53 8.43
CA ASP A 251 -3.93 -26.25 9.39
C ASP A 251 -3.18 -27.44 10.03
N ALA A 252 -2.45 -28.21 9.23
CA ALA A 252 -1.67 -29.34 9.73
C ALA A 252 -0.51 -28.88 10.66
N PHE A 253 0.25 -27.85 10.28
CA PHE A 253 1.31 -27.31 11.13
C PHE A 253 0.78 -26.67 12.42
N ASN A 254 -0.35 -25.97 12.38
CA ASN A 254 -1.02 -25.48 13.60
C ASN A 254 -1.39 -26.64 14.54
N ASN A 255 -1.87 -27.76 14.01
CA ASN A 255 -2.16 -28.95 14.80
C ASN A 255 -0.90 -29.66 15.33
N ALA A 256 0.25 -29.53 14.66
CA ALA A 256 1.54 -30.02 15.16
C ALA A 256 2.06 -29.21 16.36
N GLY A 257 1.50 -28.01 16.61
CA GLY A 257 1.80 -27.20 17.79
C GLY A 257 3.29 -26.84 17.89
N SER A 258 3.91 -27.13 19.03
CA SER A 258 5.34 -26.85 19.26
C SER A 258 6.28 -27.96 18.77
N TYR A 259 5.79 -28.93 18.00
CA TYR A 259 6.65 -29.99 17.47
C TYR A 259 7.59 -29.43 16.39
N LYS A 260 8.90 -29.52 16.67
CA LYS A 260 9.97 -28.97 15.82
C LYS A 260 9.73 -27.48 15.52
N ASP A 261 9.80 -27.12 14.24
CA ASP A 261 9.66 -25.78 13.65
C ASP A 261 8.26 -25.57 13.03
N ALA A 262 7.23 -26.27 13.51
CA ALA A 262 5.88 -26.18 12.94
C ALA A 262 5.34 -24.74 12.89
N SER A 263 5.55 -23.95 13.95
CA SER A 263 5.18 -22.53 13.96
C SER A 263 5.87 -21.73 12.84
N ASP A 264 7.16 -21.98 12.60
CA ASP A 264 7.91 -21.33 11.52
C ASP A 264 7.39 -21.78 10.14
N LYS A 265 6.97 -23.05 10.03
CA LYS A 265 6.36 -23.60 8.81
C LYS A 265 4.98 -23.01 8.50
N VAL A 266 4.21 -22.60 9.51
CA VAL A 266 2.97 -21.84 9.30
C VAL A 266 3.28 -20.51 8.63
N ILE A 267 4.31 -19.79 9.09
CA ILE A 267 4.74 -18.52 8.51
C ILE A 267 5.26 -18.74 7.07
N GLU A 268 6.09 -19.76 6.85
CA GLU A 268 6.58 -20.14 5.52
C GLU A 268 5.45 -20.45 4.53
N CYS A 269 4.45 -21.23 4.94
CA CYS A 269 3.30 -21.55 4.09
C CYS A 269 2.45 -20.31 3.80
N THR A 270 2.27 -19.44 4.79
CA THR A 270 1.54 -18.18 4.65
C THR A 270 2.23 -17.26 3.65
N TYR A 271 3.56 -17.16 3.72
CA TYR A 271 4.39 -16.44 2.76
C TYR A 271 4.27 -17.04 1.34
N LYS A 272 4.44 -18.36 1.17
CA LYS A 272 4.32 -19.04 -0.13
C LYS A 272 2.93 -18.91 -0.74
N LYS A 273 1.88 -18.88 0.09
CA LYS A 273 0.51 -18.59 -0.35
C LYS A 273 0.41 -17.19 -0.95
N ALA A 274 1.03 -16.19 -0.32
CA ALA A 274 1.09 -14.84 -0.88
C ALA A 274 1.84 -14.79 -2.23
N GLU A 275 2.99 -15.48 -2.36
CA GLU A 275 3.72 -15.57 -3.63
C GLU A 275 2.85 -16.16 -4.77
N ALA A 276 2.08 -17.20 -4.47
CA ALA A 276 1.15 -17.80 -5.43
C ALA A 276 0.04 -16.81 -5.85
N LEU A 277 -0.49 -16.03 -4.91
CA LEU A 277 -1.49 -15.00 -5.18
C LEU A 277 -0.93 -13.86 -6.04
N ILE A 278 0.32 -13.44 -5.80
CA ILE A 278 1.02 -12.45 -6.63
C ILE A 278 1.20 -12.95 -8.05
N THR A 279 1.62 -14.21 -8.21
CA THR A 279 1.75 -14.85 -9.53
C THR A 279 0.41 -14.89 -10.27
N ALA A 280 -0.68 -15.08 -9.52
CA ALA A 280 -2.04 -15.00 -10.04
C ALA A 280 -2.60 -13.57 -10.18
N LYS A 281 -1.78 -12.53 -9.91
CA LYS A 281 -2.14 -11.11 -9.89
C LYS A 281 -3.29 -10.75 -8.95
N LYS A 282 -3.54 -11.57 -7.93
CA LYS A 282 -4.52 -11.31 -6.87
C LYS A 282 -3.87 -10.45 -5.78
N TYR A 283 -3.52 -9.21 -6.13
CA TYR A 283 -2.73 -8.35 -5.26
C TYR A 283 -3.46 -7.98 -3.96
N ASP A 284 -4.78 -7.81 -3.98
CA ASP A 284 -5.56 -7.52 -2.77
C ASP A 284 -5.44 -8.65 -1.72
N ASP A 285 -5.63 -9.90 -2.16
CA ASP A 285 -5.51 -11.07 -1.30
C ASP A 285 -4.05 -11.22 -0.80
N ALA A 286 -3.06 -11.00 -1.68
CA ALA A 286 -1.65 -11.06 -1.32
C ALA A 286 -1.25 -9.97 -0.30
N ILE A 287 -1.70 -8.73 -0.49
CA ILE A 287 -1.47 -7.61 0.44
C ILE A 287 -2.07 -7.94 1.81
N SER A 288 -3.29 -8.49 1.84
CA SER A 288 -3.94 -8.87 3.10
C SER A 288 -3.13 -9.91 3.87
N ILE A 289 -2.50 -10.87 3.19
CA ILE A 289 -1.70 -11.90 3.83
C ILE A 289 -0.33 -11.35 4.24
N LEU A 290 0.38 -10.66 3.35
CA LEU A 290 1.71 -10.14 3.63
C LEU A 290 1.71 -9.10 4.76
N SER A 291 0.63 -8.33 4.89
CA SER A 291 0.48 -7.37 6.00
C SER A 291 0.40 -8.05 7.38
N THR A 292 0.13 -9.35 7.45
CA THR A 292 0.14 -10.12 8.71
C THR A 292 1.49 -10.74 9.04
N ILE A 293 2.46 -10.68 8.12
CA ILE A 293 3.79 -11.25 8.30
C ILE A 293 4.75 -10.11 8.64
N GLU A 294 5.02 -9.92 9.93
CA GLU A 294 5.92 -8.84 10.41
C GLU A 294 7.36 -9.08 9.94
N GLU A 295 7.94 -10.24 10.32
CA GLU A 295 9.33 -10.60 10.03
C GLU A 295 9.42 -12.02 9.46
N TYR A 296 9.61 -12.14 8.15
CA TYR A 296 9.95 -13.40 7.48
C TYR A 296 10.49 -13.13 6.07
N SER A 297 11.67 -13.65 5.73
CA SER A 297 12.28 -13.51 4.39
C SER A 297 12.26 -12.04 3.91
N ASP A 298 11.77 -11.77 2.71
CA ASP A 298 11.57 -10.46 2.10
C ASP A 298 10.09 -10.02 2.07
N SER A 299 9.27 -10.48 3.03
CA SER A 299 7.82 -10.21 3.07
C SER A 299 7.46 -8.73 2.96
N GLN A 300 8.19 -7.84 3.63
CA GLN A 300 7.95 -6.39 3.55
C GLN A 300 8.26 -5.83 2.15
N THR A 301 9.36 -6.29 1.54
CA THR A 301 9.70 -5.94 0.15
C THR A 301 8.65 -6.48 -0.83
N LEU A 302 8.12 -7.67 -0.59
CA LEU A 302 7.08 -8.27 -1.42
C LEU A 302 5.74 -7.53 -1.28
N LEU A 303 5.39 -7.09 -0.07
CA LEU A 303 4.22 -6.24 0.19
C LEU A 303 4.34 -4.91 -0.55
N ALA A 304 5.49 -4.26 -0.45
CA ALA A 304 5.83 -3.04 -1.18
C ALA A 304 5.65 -3.22 -2.70
N LYS A 305 6.19 -4.32 -3.27
CA LYS A 305 6.00 -4.68 -4.69
C LYS A 305 4.54 -4.96 -5.07
N CYS A 306 3.74 -5.56 -4.17
CA CYS A 306 2.31 -5.79 -4.43
C CYS A 306 1.55 -4.48 -4.58
N TYR A 307 1.79 -3.52 -3.69
CA TYR A 307 1.23 -2.18 -3.81
C TYR A 307 1.65 -1.52 -5.13
N TYR A 308 2.93 -1.61 -5.51
CA TYR A 308 3.43 -1.06 -6.78
C TYR A 308 2.73 -1.66 -8.00
N ASN A 309 2.61 -2.99 -8.06
CA ASN A 309 2.01 -3.69 -9.20
C ASN A 309 0.52 -3.40 -9.31
N LYS A 310 -0.19 -3.38 -8.17
CA LYS A 310 -1.60 -2.98 -8.12
C LYS A 310 -1.78 -1.53 -8.57
N ALA A 311 -0.92 -0.61 -8.11
CA ALA A 311 -0.93 0.78 -8.53
C ALA A 311 -0.76 0.92 -10.05
N SER A 312 0.13 0.12 -10.63
CA SER A 312 0.37 0.09 -12.08
C SER A 312 -0.88 -0.34 -12.87
N GLU A 313 -1.60 -1.38 -12.42
CA GLU A 313 -2.86 -1.79 -13.06
C GLU A 313 -3.97 -0.73 -12.92
N LEU A 314 -4.02 -0.02 -11.79
CA LEU A 314 -4.95 1.09 -11.59
C LEU A 314 -4.61 2.28 -12.49
N LEU A 315 -3.32 2.61 -12.66
CA LEU A 315 -2.84 3.66 -13.54
C LEU A 315 -3.20 3.37 -15.01
N ASP A 316 -2.93 2.14 -15.48
CA ASP A 316 -3.30 1.68 -16.81
C ASP A 316 -4.83 1.69 -17.02
N GLY A 317 -5.59 1.42 -15.96
CA GLY A 317 -7.05 1.52 -15.94
C GLY A 317 -7.59 2.96 -15.86
N GLY A 318 -6.74 3.98 -15.78
CA GLY A 318 -7.13 5.39 -15.66
C GLY A 318 -7.69 5.79 -14.29
N LYS A 319 -7.53 4.95 -13.27
CA LYS A 319 -7.93 5.22 -11.88
C LYS A 319 -6.81 5.94 -11.13
N TYR A 320 -6.54 7.18 -11.53
CA TYR A 320 -5.33 7.89 -11.12
C TYR A 320 -5.23 8.16 -9.61
N ASP A 321 -6.34 8.43 -8.92
CA ASP A 321 -6.32 8.67 -7.47
C ASP A 321 -6.02 7.37 -6.70
N ASP A 322 -6.72 6.28 -7.04
CA ASP A 322 -6.47 4.97 -6.43
C ASP A 322 -5.03 4.50 -6.70
N ALA A 323 -4.51 4.74 -7.92
CA ALA A 323 -3.14 4.41 -8.28
C ALA A 323 -2.12 5.22 -7.47
N TYR A 324 -2.35 6.53 -7.31
CA TYR A 324 -1.51 7.40 -6.49
C TYR A 324 -1.39 6.86 -5.05
N ASP A 325 -2.53 6.54 -4.43
CA ASP A 325 -2.57 6.04 -3.05
C ASP A 325 -1.82 4.71 -2.91
N MET A 326 -1.94 3.81 -3.89
CA MET A 326 -1.21 2.54 -3.88
C MET A 326 0.30 2.73 -4.10
N TYR A 327 0.74 3.62 -5.00
CA TYR A 327 2.16 3.93 -5.15
C TYR A 327 2.75 4.55 -3.87
N MET A 328 2.04 5.48 -3.23
CA MET A 328 2.51 6.08 -1.98
C MET A 328 2.63 5.07 -0.83
N LYS A 329 1.78 4.04 -0.80
CA LYS A 329 1.89 2.92 0.17
C LYS A 329 3.00 1.93 -0.16
N SER A 330 3.44 1.89 -1.42
CA SER A 330 4.43 0.93 -1.88
C SER A 330 5.81 1.25 -1.33
N GLU A 331 6.23 2.52 -1.38
CA GLU A 331 7.59 2.96 -1.05
C GLU A 331 8.71 2.19 -1.81
N PHE A 332 8.35 1.52 -2.91
CA PHE A 332 9.26 0.70 -3.71
C PHE A 332 9.74 1.45 -4.97
N ASP A 333 11.02 1.32 -5.28
CA ASP A 333 11.62 1.80 -6.54
C ASP A 333 11.31 3.30 -6.81
N ASP A 334 10.72 3.62 -7.96
CA ASP A 334 10.40 4.98 -8.39
C ASP A 334 9.00 5.46 -7.97
N TYR A 335 8.44 4.91 -6.88
CA TYR A 335 7.05 5.16 -6.48
C TYR A 335 6.65 6.64 -6.43
N LYS A 336 7.55 7.56 -6.02
CA LYS A 336 7.28 9.01 -6.02
C LYS A 336 7.11 9.58 -7.43
N ASN A 337 7.92 9.10 -8.37
CA ASN A 337 7.80 9.47 -9.79
C ASN A 337 6.51 8.90 -10.37
N LYS A 338 6.15 7.66 -10.02
CA LYS A 338 4.90 7.04 -10.46
C LYS A 338 3.64 7.69 -9.87
N ALA A 339 3.68 8.10 -8.61
CA ALA A 339 2.64 8.90 -8.00
C ALA A 339 2.50 10.27 -8.69
N SER A 340 3.62 10.91 -9.04
CA SER A 340 3.62 12.15 -9.83
C SER A 340 3.08 11.94 -11.25
N GLU A 341 3.39 10.81 -11.89
CA GLU A 341 2.82 10.39 -13.17
C GLU A 341 1.29 10.27 -13.08
N CYS A 342 0.75 9.66 -12.03
CA CYS A 342 -0.70 9.57 -11.80
C CYS A 342 -1.34 10.97 -11.76
N THR A 343 -0.74 11.88 -10.99
CA THR A 343 -1.21 13.27 -10.87
C THR A 343 -1.16 14.01 -12.22
N TYR A 344 -0.07 13.82 -12.97
CA TYR A 344 0.10 14.41 -14.30
C TYR A 344 -0.95 13.88 -15.29
N LYS A 345 -1.18 12.57 -15.33
CA LYS A 345 -2.18 11.93 -16.21
C LYS A 345 -3.61 12.39 -15.88
N LYS A 346 -3.91 12.54 -14.59
CA LYS A 346 -5.19 13.14 -14.14
C LYS A 346 -5.34 14.58 -14.64
N ALA A 347 -4.29 15.39 -14.58
CA ALA A 347 -4.30 16.74 -15.13
C ALA A 347 -4.53 16.75 -16.65
N GLU A 348 -3.91 15.83 -17.40
CA GLU A 348 -4.16 15.67 -18.84
C GLU A 348 -5.62 15.28 -19.13
N GLN A 349 -6.24 14.45 -18.29
CA GLN A 349 -7.65 14.09 -18.42
C GLN A 349 -8.56 15.31 -18.21
N TYR A 350 -8.33 16.11 -17.16
CA TYR A 350 -9.05 17.37 -16.97
C TYR A 350 -8.88 18.31 -18.15
N TYR A 351 -7.65 18.44 -18.68
CA TYR A 351 -7.37 19.26 -19.85
C TYR A 351 -8.17 18.80 -21.09
N LYS A 352 -8.18 17.49 -21.38
CA LYS A 352 -8.96 16.91 -22.49
C LYS A 352 -10.46 17.17 -22.33
N ASN A 353 -10.95 17.15 -21.09
CA ASN A 353 -12.33 17.47 -20.75
C ASN A 353 -12.63 18.98 -20.74
N LYS A 354 -11.64 19.83 -21.06
CA LYS A 354 -11.71 21.31 -21.00
C LYS A 354 -11.96 21.88 -19.61
N ASP A 355 -11.77 21.07 -18.57
CA ASP A 355 -11.77 21.51 -17.18
C ASP A 355 -10.38 22.06 -16.82
N TYR A 356 -10.08 23.23 -17.40
CA TYR A 356 -8.75 23.82 -17.33
C TYR A 356 -8.35 24.24 -15.91
N GLU A 357 -9.32 24.61 -15.07
CA GLU A 357 -9.03 25.02 -13.69
C GLU A 357 -8.60 23.84 -12.84
N ASN A 358 -9.28 22.70 -12.94
CA ASN A 358 -8.85 21.49 -12.23
C ASN A 358 -7.58 20.89 -12.85
N ALA A 359 -7.37 21.02 -14.16
CA ALA A 359 -6.10 20.66 -14.80
C ALA A 359 -4.93 21.45 -14.19
N ILE A 360 -5.05 22.77 -14.04
CA ILE A 360 -4.01 23.62 -13.41
C ILE A 360 -3.74 23.17 -11.98
N LYS A 361 -4.78 22.98 -11.15
CA LYS A 361 -4.62 22.52 -9.76
C LYS A 361 -3.91 21.17 -9.67
N SER A 362 -4.18 20.26 -10.61
CA SER A 362 -3.49 18.97 -10.67
C SER A 362 -2.04 19.14 -11.14
N TYR A 363 -1.77 19.95 -12.17
CA TYR A 363 -0.39 20.25 -12.61
C TYR A 363 0.46 20.91 -11.53
N ASP A 364 -0.13 21.74 -10.65
CA ASP A 364 0.58 22.35 -9.51
C ASP A 364 1.00 21.35 -8.42
N LYS A 365 0.38 20.16 -8.41
CA LYS A 365 0.72 19.07 -7.48
C LYS A 365 1.74 18.08 -8.04
N VAL A 366 2.06 18.17 -9.33
CA VAL A 366 3.07 17.31 -9.94
C VAL A 366 4.43 17.71 -9.38
N ASP A 367 5.21 16.73 -8.90
CA ASP A 367 6.56 16.99 -8.44
C ASP A 367 7.41 17.58 -9.57
N LYS A 368 8.13 18.67 -9.26
CA LYS A 368 8.97 19.38 -10.22
C LYS A 368 10.16 18.55 -10.68
N ASP A 369 10.64 17.64 -9.84
CA ASP A 369 11.73 16.73 -10.17
C ASP A 369 11.27 15.65 -11.17
N TYR A 370 9.99 15.28 -11.13
CA TYR A 370 9.37 14.45 -12.16
C TYR A 370 9.13 15.25 -13.44
N LYS A 371 8.44 16.39 -13.35
CA LYS A 371 8.13 17.22 -14.53
C LYS A 371 7.74 18.66 -14.21
N ASP A 372 8.47 19.63 -14.78
CA ASP A 372 8.04 21.03 -14.84
C ASP A 372 6.81 21.21 -15.76
N CYS A 373 5.64 21.42 -15.15
CA CYS A 373 4.37 21.56 -15.84
C CYS A 373 4.02 23.01 -16.26
N VAL A 374 4.98 23.94 -16.32
CA VAL A 374 4.69 25.33 -16.77
C VAL A 374 4.08 25.37 -18.18
N ALA A 375 4.58 24.58 -19.13
CA ALA A 375 4.08 24.62 -20.51
C ALA A 375 2.63 24.10 -20.63
N GLU A 376 2.27 23.09 -19.84
CA GLU A 376 0.92 22.57 -19.75
C GLU A 376 -0.04 23.57 -19.10
N LYS A 377 0.39 24.25 -18.02
CA LYS A 377 -0.39 25.31 -17.39
C LYS A 377 -0.60 26.50 -18.31
N ASP A 378 0.41 26.91 -19.09
CA ASP A 378 0.28 27.96 -20.11
C ASP A 378 -0.83 27.65 -21.12
N LYS A 379 -0.94 26.39 -21.56
CA LYS A 379 -2.03 25.97 -22.48
C LYS A 379 -3.39 26.12 -21.81
N CYS A 380 -3.51 25.79 -20.53
CA CYS A 380 -4.74 25.95 -19.76
C CYS A 380 -5.12 27.43 -19.62
N TYR A 381 -4.18 28.28 -19.19
CA TYR A 381 -4.39 29.72 -19.05
C TYR A 381 -4.75 30.38 -20.37
N GLN A 382 -4.11 29.99 -21.47
CA GLN A 382 -4.47 30.51 -22.79
C GLN A 382 -5.88 30.12 -23.23
N ALA A 383 -6.33 28.91 -22.91
CA ALA A 383 -7.67 28.44 -23.22
C ALA A 383 -8.72 29.18 -22.37
N LEU A 384 -8.48 29.33 -21.06
CA LEU A 384 -9.33 30.12 -20.15
C LEU A 384 -9.40 31.59 -20.58
N GLY A 385 -8.27 32.21 -20.89
CA GLY A 385 -8.20 33.58 -21.37
C GLY A 385 -8.97 33.77 -22.69
N ALA A 386 -8.89 32.79 -23.61
CA ALA A 386 -9.63 32.83 -24.87
C ALA A 386 -11.14 32.65 -24.67
N GLN A 387 -11.55 31.80 -23.74
CA GLN A 387 -12.96 31.59 -23.40
C GLN A 387 -13.54 32.86 -22.75
N ALA A 388 -12.88 33.41 -21.73
CA ALA A 388 -13.27 34.66 -21.08
C ALA A 388 -13.38 35.83 -22.07
N TYR A 389 -12.50 35.90 -23.08
CA TYR A 389 -12.58 36.90 -24.14
C TYR A 389 -13.87 36.77 -24.97
N LYS A 390 -14.23 35.54 -25.36
CA LYS A 390 -15.46 35.26 -26.13
C LYS A 390 -16.71 35.60 -25.31
N ASP A 391 -16.65 35.34 -24.02
CA ASP A 391 -17.72 35.64 -23.06
C ASP A 391 -17.77 37.12 -22.69
N LYS A 392 -16.89 37.95 -23.27
CA LYS A 392 -16.74 39.40 -23.03
C LYS A 392 -16.33 39.75 -21.60
N GLU A 393 -15.83 38.78 -20.84
CA GLU A 393 -15.21 38.97 -19.54
C GLU A 393 -13.75 39.43 -19.72
N TYR A 394 -13.56 40.57 -20.39
CA TYR A 394 -12.25 41.01 -20.89
C TYR A 394 -11.20 41.18 -19.79
N LYS A 395 -11.61 41.63 -18.59
CA LYS A 395 -10.69 41.75 -17.45
C LYS A 395 -10.15 40.37 -17.04
N LYS A 396 -11.04 39.38 -16.83
CA LYS A 396 -10.61 38.00 -16.52
C LYS A 396 -9.76 37.40 -17.64
N SER A 397 -10.06 37.72 -18.89
CA SER A 397 -9.24 37.30 -20.04
C SER A 397 -7.80 37.79 -19.92
N VAL A 398 -7.62 39.07 -19.59
CA VAL A 398 -6.30 39.66 -19.31
C VAL A 398 -5.64 38.96 -18.12
N ASP A 399 -6.35 38.81 -17.00
CA ASP A 399 -5.84 38.17 -15.78
C ASP A 399 -5.33 36.73 -16.03
N TYR A 400 -6.00 35.96 -16.91
CA TYR A 400 -5.51 34.62 -17.29
C TYR A 400 -4.29 34.69 -18.21
N TYR A 401 -4.25 35.60 -19.18
CA TYR A 401 -3.09 35.71 -20.06
C TYR A 401 -1.83 36.19 -19.33
N GLU A 402 -1.97 37.05 -18.31
CA GLU A 402 -0.84 37.52 -17.49
C GLU A 402 -0.21 36.39 -16.65
N LYS A 403 -0.90 35.26 -16.46
CA LYS A 403 -0.35 34.06 -15.80
C LYS A 403 0.46 33.16 -16.72
N VAL A 404 0.48 33.43 -18.04
CA VAL A 404 1.23 32.64 -19.02
C VAL A 404 2.71 33.03 -18.94
N VAL A 405 3.60 32.04 -18.86
CA VAL A 405 5.03 32.26 -18.56
C VAL A 405 5.93 32.03 -19.78
N LYS A 406 5.77 30.92 -20.49
CA LYS A 406 6.68 30.53 -21.60
C LYS A 406 6.22 31.03 -22.96
N THR A 407 4.92 31.24 -23.15
CA THR A 407 4.36 31.67 -24.44
C THR A 407 4.15 33.18 -24.49
N ASP A 408 4.63 33.86 -25.54
CA ASP A 408 4.29 35.27 -25.76
C ASP A 408 2.80 35.45 -26.05
N VAL A 409 2.11 36.11 -25.12
CA VAL A 409 0.69 36.45 -25.19
C VAL A 409 0.44 37.96 -25.18
N SER A 410 1.47 38.78 -25.40
CA SER A 410 1.41 40.25 -25.30
C SER A 410 0.32 40.84 -26.19
N LYS A 411 0.16 40.33 -27.42
CA LYS A 411 -0.93 40.75 -28.33
C LYS A 411 -2.33 40.39 -27.80
N LYS A 412 -2.48 39.24 -27.14
CA LYS A 412 -3.76 38.81 -26.57
C LYS A 412 -4.14 39.67 -25.36
N ILE A 413 -3.18 39.99 -24.51
CA ILE A 413 -3.32 40.95 -23.41
C ILE A 413 -3.75 42.31 -23.96
N ALA A 414 -3.02 42.85 -24.93
CA ALA A 414 -3.33 44.15 -25.51
C ALA A 414 -4.74 44.21 -26.14
N ASN A 415 -5.14 43.15 -26.83
CA ASN A 415 -6.50 43.03 -27.38
C ASN A 415 -7.57 42.94 -26.28
N GLY A 416 -7.30 42.24 -25.18
CA GLY A 416 -8.15 42.17 -24.00
C GLY A 416 -8.34 43.54 -23.35
N LYS A 417 -7.23 44.23 -23.07
CA LYS A 417 -7.22 45.59 -22.51
C LYS A 417 -8.02 46.58 -23.38
N LEU A 418 -7.79 46.57 -24.69
CA LEU A 418 -8.50 47.45 -25.63
C LEU A 418 -10.00 47.10 -25.73
N ALA A 419 -10.36 45.82 -25.71
CA ALA A 419 -11.76 45.39 -25.74
C ALA A 419 -12.50 45.80 -24.46
N PHE A 420 -11.85 45.67 -23.29
CA PHE A 420 -12.38 46.15 -22.02
C PHE A 420 -12.65 47.65 -22.06
N ALA A 421 -11.67 48.45 -22.50
CA ALA A 421 -11.82 49.90 -22.60
C ALA A 421 -12.94 50.31 -23.58
N ASN A 422 -13.06 49.60 -24.71
CA ASN A 422 -14.15 49.83 -25.66
C ASN A 422 -15.54 49.43 -25.15
N ALA A 423 -15.63 48.43 -24.27
CA ALA A 423 -16.88 48.04 -23.66
C ALA A 423 -17.28 48.98 -22.51
N ASN A 424 -16.30 49.60 -21.85
CA ASN A 424 -16.47 50.45 -20.67
C ASN A 424 -16.05 51.91 -20.94
N LYS A 425 -16.44 52.49 -22.08
CA LYS A 425 -16.04 53.83 -22.57
C LYS A 425 -16.39 54.98 -21.60
N ASN A 426 -15.65 55.08 -20.50
CA ASN A 426 -15.94 55.97 -19.39
C ASN A 426 -14.62 56.39 -18.72
N ALA A 427 -14.29 57.67 -18.83
CA ALA A 427 -13.09 58.26 -18.22
C ALA A 427 -13.11 58.27 -16.68
N ALA A 428 -14.25 58.02 -16.03
CA ALA A 428 -14.30 57.83 -14.57
C ALA A 428 -13.97 56.39 -14.14
N ASN A 429 -13.89 55.44 -15.07
CA ASN A 429 -13.53 54.06 -14.77
C ASN A 429 -12.00 53.90 -14.75
N GLU A 430 -11.44 53.68 -13.56
CA GLU A 430 -9.99 53.56 -13.34
C GLU A 430 -9.37 52.51 -14.26
N THR A 431 -9.90 51.28 -14.31
CA THR A 431 -9.36 50.20 -15.16
C THR A 431 -9.35 50.56 -16.65
N THR A 432 -10.39 51.24 -17.14
CA THR A 432 -10.46 51.70 -18.53
C THR A 432 -9.31 52.66 -18.83
N MET A 433 -9.10 53.63 -17.95
CA MET A 433 -8.07 54.64 -18.13
C MET A 433 -6.66 54.07 -17.92
N THR A 434 -6.47 53.14 -16.97
CA THR A 434 -5.21 52.41 -16.81
C THR A 434 -4.85 51.61 -18.06
N TYR A 435 -5.77 50.81 -18.58
CA TYR A 435 -5.54 50.04 -19.81
C TYR A 435 -5.29 50.92 -21.02
N LEU A 436 -5.98 52.07 -21.14
CA LEU A 436 -5.69 53.04 -22.19
C LEU A 436 -4.30 53.65 -22.02
N GLY A 437 -3.91 54.02 -20.81
CA GLY A 437 -2.57 54.51 -20.48
C GLY A 437 -1.48 53.54 -20.93
N GLU A 438 -1.52 52.31 -20.43
CA GLU A 438 -0.57 51.24 -20.82
C GLU A 438 -0.49 51.07 -22.34
N LEU A 439 -1.64 50.93 -23.01
CA LEU A 439 -1.67 50.71 -24.45
C LEU A 439 -1.16 51.92 -25.26
N ARG A 440 -1.49 53.14 -24.85
CA ARG A 440 -1.04 54.38 -25.53
C ARG A 440 0.47 54.51 -25.47
N TYR A 441 1.04 54.30 -24.29
CA TYR A 441 2.47 54.42 -24.06
C TYR A 441 3.28 53.26 -24.66
N ASP A 442 2.62 52.16 -24.98
CA ASP A 442 3.14 51.07 -25.83
C ASP A 442 2.95 51.33 -27.35
N GLY A 443 2.38 52.47 -27.75
CA GLY A 443 2.20 52.88 -29.14
C GLY A 443 0.93 52.34 -29.82
N ASN A 444 -0.09 51.93 -29.07
CA ASN A 444 -1.35 51.43 -29.63
C ASN A 444 -2.25 52.58 -30.14
N GLU A 445 -2.28 52.78 -31.46
CA GLU A 445 -3.07 53.84 -32.11
C GLU A 445 -4.57 53.78 -31.82
N LYS A 446 -5.14 52.57 -31.65
CA LYS A 446 -6.58 52.43 -31.34
C LYS A 446 -6.89 52.87 -29.92
N ALA A 447 -6.00 52.61 -28.97
CA ALA A 447 -6.11 53.11 -27.61
C ALA A 447 -5.95 54.64 -27.57
N GLN A 448 -4.98 55.19 -28.31
CA GLN A 448 -4.81 56.65 -28.43
C GLN A 448 -6.08 57.31 -28.96
N LYS A 449 -6.67 56.76 -30.03
CA LYS A 449 -7.94 57.28 -30.57
C LYS A 449 -9.07 57.25 -29.55
N LEU A 450 -9.26 56.13 -28.85
CA LEU A 450 -10.32 56.01 -27.84
C LEU A 450 -10.08 56.96 -26.65
N TYR A 451 -8.83 57.14 -26.24
CA TYR A 451 -8.48 58.11 -25.22
C TYR A 451 -8.81 59.55 -25.66
N SER A 452 -8.43 59.95 -26.87
CA SER A 452 -8.76 61.28 -27.41
C SER A 452 -10.28 61.52 -27.47
N GLU A 453 -11.08 60.49 -27.76
CA GLU A 453 -12.55 60.57 -27.71
C GLU A 453 -13.09 60.82 -26.29
N LEU A 454 -12.45 60.24 -25.27
CA LEU A 454 -12.89 60.31 -23.87
C LEU A 454 -12.42 61.59 -23.15
N VAL A 455 -11.16 61.98 -23.37
CA VAL A 455 -10.49 63.05 -22.62
C VAL A 455 -10.51 64.37 -23.37
N LYS A 456 -10.48 64.36 -24.71
CA LYS A 456 -10.46 65.52 -25.62
C LYS A 456 -9.22 66.43 -25.52
N TRP A 457 -8.49 66.38 -24.43
CA TRP A 457 -7.20 67.03 -24.25
C TRP A 457 -6.08 66.14 -24.77
N ASN A 458 -5.07 66.75 -25.38
CA ASN A 458 -3.82 66.09 -25.73
C ASN A 458 -2.87 66.18 -24.52
N ILE A 459 -2.77 65.09 -23.76
CA ILE A 459 -1.93 65.02 -22.57
C ILE A 459 -0.82 64.01 -22.79
N GLU A 460 0.41 64.45 -22.57
CA GLU A 460 1.60 63.62 -22.65
C GLU A 460 2.47 63.83 -21.41
N SER A 461 2.73 62.73 -20.73
CA SER A 461 3.64 62.64 -19.59
C SER A 461 4.91 61.85 -19.91
N PHE A 462 6.01 62.20 -19.24
CA PHE A 462 7.26 61.44 -19.27
C PHE A 462 8.02 61.57 -17.93
N VAL A 463 9.02 60.71 -17.67
CA VAL A 463 9.89 60.85 -16.49
C VAL A 463 11.33 61.19 -16.83
N ASN A 464 11.99 61.97 -15.97
CA ASN A 464 13.44 62.15 -15.92
C ASN A 464 13.92 62.58 -14.51
N SER A 465 15.21 62.91 -14.40
CA SER A 465 15.86 63.30 -13.14
C SER A 465 16.07 64.82 -13.00
N SER A 466 15.32 65.63 -13.74
CA SER A 466 15.52 67.09 -13.78
C SER A 466 14.19 67.82 -13.84
N GLU A 467 14.00 68.75 -12.91
CA GLU A 467 12.85 69.66 -12.90
C GLU A 467 12.75 70.53 -14.17
N LYS A 468 13.89 70.80 -14.82
CA LYS A 468 13.98 71.79 -15.92
C LYS A 468 14.14 71.17 -17.31
N ASP A 469 14.43 69.88 -17.37
CA ASP A 469 14.63 69.21 -18.66
C ASP A 469 13.26 68.76 -19.16
N LEU A 470 12.70 69.48 -20.13
CA LEU A 470 11.41 69.16 -20.73
C LEU A 470 11.54 68.37 -22.04
N ASP A 471 12.77 68.14 -22.52
CA ASP A 471 13.02 67.59 -23.85
C ASP A 471 13.48 66.13 -23.80
N LYS A 472 14.08 65.69 -22.68
CA LYS A 472 14.59 64.32 -22.51
C LYS A 472 13.64 63.47 -21.67
N GLY A 473 12.60 62.97 -22.33
CA GLY A 473 11.61 62.06 -21.74
C GLY A 473 11.92 60.58 -21.92
N SER A 474 11.42 59.75 -21.00
CA SER A 474 11.47 58.29 -21.04
C SER A 474 10.28 57.71 -20.27
N ASN A 475 9.83 56.50 -20.61
CA ASN A 475 8.86 55.70 -19.83
C ASN A 475 9.57 54.81 -18.78
N SER A 476 10.87 55.04 -18.56
CA SER A 476 11.61 54.35 -17.51
C SER A 476 12.74 55.22 -16.95
N ILE A 477 13.02 55.05 -15.67
CA ILE A 477 14.08 55.79 -14.98
C ILE A 477 14.86 54.87 -14.05
N LYS A 478 16.19 55.08 -13.99
CA LYS A 478 17.05 54.47 -12.98
C LYS A 478 17.28 55.52 -11.90
N THR A 479 16.91 55.24 -10.67
CA THR A 479 17.25 56.10 -9.55
C THR A 479 18.63 55.74 -9.02
N LYS A 480 19.41 56.76 -8.66
CA LYS A 480 20.53 56.59 -7.73
C LYS A 480 20.02 56.93 -6.33
N ASP A 481 20.61 56.35 -5.30
CA ASP A 481 20.37 56.78 -3.92
C ASP A 481 20.58 58.30 -3.83
N GLY A 482 19.57 59.02 -3.35
CA GLY A 482 19.49 60.47 -3.23
C GLY A 482 18.76 61.21 -4.35
N SER A 483 18.28 60.55 -5.41
CA SER A 483 17.78 61.26 -6.62
C SER A 483 16.26 61.42 -6.69
N ASP A 484 15.80 62.66 -6.86
CA ASP A 484 14.41 62.97 -7.15
C ASP A 484 14.03 62.51 -8.57
N ILE A 485 12.82 61.96 -8.72
CA ILE A 485 12.19 61.66 -10.01
C ILE A 485 11.17 62.77 -10.30
N TYR A 486 11.23 63.31 -11.51
CA TYR A 486 10.26 64.29 -12.00
C TYR A 486 9.38 63.64 -13.07
N ILE A 487 8.07 63.67 -12.83
CA ILE A 487 7.05 63.24 -13.79
C ILE A 487 6.51 64.50 -14.45
N HIS A 488 6.97 64.79 -15.65
CA HIS A 488 6.54 65.93 -16.44
C HIS A 488 5.23 65.60 -17.16
N THR A 489 4.35 66.58 -17.31
CA THR A 489 3.10 66.44 -18.05
C THR A 489 2.78 67.72 -18.81
N SER A 490 2.57 67.61 -20.12
CA SER A 490 2.11 68.69 -20.99
C SER A 490 0.62 68.55 -21.29
N PHE A 491 -0.06 69.68 -21.47
CA PHE A 491 -1.48 69.77 -21.74
C PHE A 491 -1.71 70.60 -23.00
N GLY A 492 -2.33 70.00 -24.01
CA GLY A 492 -2.80 70.66 -25.22
C GLY A 492 -4.32 70.55 -25.37
N PHE A 493 -4.95 71.60 -25.87
CA PHE A 493 -6.38 71.63 -26.13
C PHE A 493 -6.70 72.55 -27.30
N ASP A 494 -7.47 72.05 -28.27
CA ASP A 494 -7.98 72.87 -29.38
C ASP A 494 -9.19 73.69 -28.91
N GLY A 495 -8.94 74.81 -28.24
CA GLY A 495 -9.95 75.76 -27.78
C GLY A 495 -9.51 76.60 -26.59
N ASP A 496 -10.49 77.16 -25.86
CA ASP A 496 -10.32 78.09 -24.75
C ASP A 496 -10.80 77.52 -23.39
N ASP A 497 -10.86 76.19 -23.29
CA ASP A 497 -11.26 75.49 -22.06
C ASP A 497 -10.14 75.50 -20.99
N SER A 498 -10.52 75.31 -19.73
CA SER A 498 -9.59 75.20 -18.61
C SER A 498 -10.08 74.18 -17.59
N MET A 499 -9.18 73.51 -16.89
CA MET A 499 -9.57 72.57 -15.84
C MET A 499 -8.71 72.64 -14.59
N LYS A 500 -9.36 72.49 -13.44
CA LYS A 500 -8.64 72.18 -12.20
C LYS A 500 -8.32 70.70 -12.17
N ILE A 501 -7.08 70.36 -11.84
CA ILE A 501 -6.62 68.98 -11.78
C ILE A 501 -6.08 68.66 -10.39
N SER A 502 -6.18 67.39 -10.04
CA SER A 502 -5.44 66.79 -8.94
C SER A 502 -4.89 65.44 -9.39
N GLY A 503 -3.98 64.85 -8.64
CA GLY A 503 -3.43 63.54 -8.99
C GLY A 503 -2.94 62.74 -7.81
N TYR A 504 -2.43 61.56 -8.09
CA TYR A 504 -1.70 60.72 -7.16
C TYR A 504 -0.82 59.74 -7.94
N VAL A 505 0.20 59.21 -7.29
CA VAL A 505 1.07 58.16 -7.83
C VAL A 505 0.68 56.83 -7.19
N VAL A 506 0.59 55.76 -7.99
CA VAL A 506 0.47 54.38 -7.52
C VAL A 506 1.78 53.67 -7.80
N TYR A 507 2.48 53.28 -6.75
CA TYR A 507 3.76 52.60 -6.83
C TYR A 507 3.61 51.11 -7.14
N ALA A 508 4.72 50.45 -7.48
CA ALA A 508 4.76 49.04 -7.86
C ALA A 508 4.31 48.08 -6.74
N ASP A 509 4.39 48.50 -5.48
CA ASP A 509 3.88 47.76 -4.31
C ASP A 509 2.37 47.99 -4.07
N GLY A 510 1.72 48.83 -4.87
CA GLY A 510 0.31 49.20 -4.77
C GLY A 510 0.02 50.38 -3.83
N ASN A 511 1.02 50.92 -3.14
CA ASN A 511 0.82 52.08 -2.27
C ASN A 511 0.52 53.34 -3.11
N LYS A 512 -0.34 54.20 -2.58
CA LYS A 512 -0.68 55.49 -3.18
C LYS A 512 0.10 56.61 -2.49
N SER A 513 0.57 57.58 -3.25
CA SER A 513 1.09 58.84 -2.70
C SER A 513 -0.03 59.66 -2.05
N ASP A 514 0.35 60.69 -1.31
CA ASP A 514 -0.56 61.79 -0.99
C ASP A 514 -1.13 62.41 -2.27
N VAL A 515 -2.31 63.04 -2.13
CA VAL A 515 -2.96 63.75 -3.23
C VAL A 515 -2.10 64.92 -3.66
N ILE A 516 -1.81 64.97 -4.95
CA ILE A 516 -1.11 66.05 -5.62
C ILE A 516 -2.15 67.09 -6.03
N THR A 517 -1.96 68.33 -5.62
CA THR A 517 -2.84 69.45 -5.95
C THR A 517 -2.08 70.50 -6.76
N PHE A 518 -2.80 71.19 -7.64
CA PHE A 518 -2.26 72.22 -8.51
C PHE A 518 -2.99 73.53 -8.20
N SER A 519 -2.25 74.61 -7.97
CA SER A 519 -2.82 75.89 -7.49
C SER A 519 -3.78 76.52 -8.49
N ASP A 520 -3.47 76.37 -9.76
CA ASP A 520 -4.05 77.12 -10.85
C ASP A 520 -4.67 76.15 -11.89
N PRO A 521 -5.79 76.52 -12.52
CA PRO A 521 -6.37 75.73 -13.60
C PRO A 521 -5.40 75.58 -14.78
N VAL A 522 -5.31 74.38 -15.35
CA VAL A 522 -4.54 74.13 -16.57
C VAL A 522 -5.29 74.64 -17.79
N VAL A 523 -4.55 75.19 -18.76
CA VAL A 523 -5.03 75.75 -20.04
C VAL A 523 -4.23 75.15 -21.20
N ASP A 524 -4.56 75.48 -22.44
CA ASP A 524 -3.77 75.05 -23.60
C ASP A 524 -2.30 75.52 -23.52
N GLY A 525 -1.37 74.65 -23.93
CA GLY A 525 0.07 74.88 -23.91
C GLY A 525 0.72 74.81 -22.53
N TRP A 526 -0.01 74.47 -21.47
CA TRP A 526 0.56 74.33 -20.13
C TRP A 526 1.42 73.08 -19.98
N SER A 527 2.38 73.17 -19.06
CA SER A 527 3.18 72.02 -18.61
C SER A 527 3.40 72.10 -17.11
N THR A 528 3.47 70.94 -16.47
CA THR A 528 3.71 70.81 -15.04
C THR A 528 4.61 69.63 -14.75
N TRP A 529 5.07 69.53 -13.50
CA TRP A 529 5.83 68.38 -13.03
C TRP A 529 5.36 67.95 -11.64
N VAL A 530 5.48 66.66 -11.37
CA VAL A 530 5.30 66.05 -10.06
C VAL A 530 6.63 65.48 -9.61
N LYS A 531 7.07 65.85 -8.40
CA LYS A 531 8.29 65.34 -7.80
C LYS A 531 7.97 64.18 -6.85
N ILE A 532 8.67 63.06 -7.03
CA ILE A 532 8.67 61.93 -6.09
C ILE A 532 10.11 61.60 -5.69
N SER A 533 10.32 61.14 -4.46
CA SER A 533 11.65 60.74 -3.97
C SER A 533 12.05 59.38 -4.55
N GLY A 534 13.26 59.27 -5.10
CA GLY A 534 13.79 58.01 -5.63
C GLY A 534 14.38 57.07 -4.57
N ASP A 535 14.60 57.53 -3.33
CA ASP A 535 15.35 56.82 -2.27
C ASP A 535 14.55 55.70 -1.62
N SER A 536 13.24 55.70 -1.83
CA SER A 536 12.30 54.74 -1.25
C SER A 536 11.21 54.33 -2.24
N ALA A 537 11.32 54.74 -3.50
CA ALA A 537 10.34 54.38 -4.52
C ALA A 537 10.47 52.89 -4.85
N PRO A 538 9.39 52.09 -4.71
CA PRO A 538 9.40 50.68 -5.09
C PRO A 538 9.77 50.50 -6.56
N LYS A 539 10.71 49.58 -6.83
CA LYS A 539 11.08 49.21 -8.19
C LYS A 539 9.93 48.47 -8.87
N GLY A 540 9.68 48.79 -10.14
CA GLY A 540 8.61 48.20 -10.94
C GLY A 540 7.79 49.26 -11.67
N VAL A 541 6.64 48.83 -12.20
CA VAL A 541 5.72 49.71 -12.92
C VAL A 541 4.98 50.60 -11.92
N THR A 542 5.07 51.90 -12.14
CA THR A 542 4.46 52.96 -11.34
C THR A 542 3.54 53.78 -12.25
N TYR A 543 2.44 54.30 -11.70
CA TYR A 543 1.43 55.02 -12.46
C TYR A 543 1.20 56.41 -11.88
N LEU A 544 1.25 57.46 -12.71
CA LEU A 544 0.66 58.75 -12.37
C LEU A 544 -0.81 58.76 -12.80
N TYR A 545 -1.71 59.06 -11.87
CA TYR A 545 -3.11 59.35 -12.16
C TYR A 545 -3.36 60.84 -12.04
N LEU A 546 -3.91 61.47 -13.07
CA LEU A 546 -4.44 62.82 -13.03
C LEU A 546 -5.95 62.80 -13.25
N GLN A 547 -6.69 63.62 -12.51
CA GLN A 547 -8.13 63.76 -12.61
C GLN A 547 -8.56 65.22 -12.70
N ASN A 548 -9.65 65.47 -13.41
CA ASN A 548 -10.35 66.74 -13.38
C ASN A 548 -11.14 66.87 -12.06
N GLU A 549 -10.85 67.89 -11.26
CA GLU A 549 -11.44 68.04 -9.92
C GLU A 549 -12.95 68.28 -9.95
N THR A 550 -13.48 68.87 -11.02
CA THR A 550 -14.90 69.19 -11.15
C THR A 550 -15.72 67.98 -11.58
N THR A 551 -15.26 67.28 -12.61
CA THR A 551 -16.00 66.14 -13.18
C THR A 551 -15.65 64.80 -12.54
N LYS A 552 -14.56 64.75 -11.77
CA LYS A 552 -13.96 63.53 -11.19
C LYS A 552 -13.56 62.48 -12.24
N LYS A 553 -13.47 62.86 -13.52
CA LYS A 553 -12.97 62.00 -14.59
C LYS A 553 -11.45 61.96 -14.53
N ILE A 554 -10.89 60.77 -14.73
CA ILE A 554 -9.45 60.60 -14.93
C ILE A 554 -9.12 61.12 -16.32
N ILE A 555 -8.11 61.98 -16.40
CA ILE A 555 -7.67 62.62 -17.64
C ILE A 555 -6.33 62.06 -18.11
N GLU A 556 -5.51 61.51 -17.21
CA GLU A 556 -4.25 60.88 -17.59
C GLU A 556 -3.94 59.71 -16.66
N VAL A 557 -3.46 58.62 -17.26
CA VAL A 557 -2.85 57.51 -16.54
C VAL A 557 -1.55 57.19 -17.25
N TYR A 558 -0.45 57.64 -16.67
CA TYR A 558 0.87 57.49 -17.26
C TYR A 558 1.66 56.39 -16.54
N PRO A 559 1.90 55.24 -17.20
CA PRO A 559 2.75 54.18 -16.68
C PRO A 559 4.22 54.46 -16.97
N PHE A 560 5.08 54.26 -15.98
CA PHE A 560 6.54 54.30 -16.13
C PHE A 560 7.22 53.28 -15.21
N THR A 561 8.42 52.84 -15.60
CA THR A 561 9.17 51.82 -14.84
C THR A 561 10.32 52.44 -14.06
N ILE A 562 10.31 52.25 -12.74
CA ILE A 562 11.44 52.55 -11.85
C ILE A 562 12.32 51.29 -11.79
N LYS A 563 13.58 51.42 -12.21
CA LYS A 563 14.54 50.31 -12.39
C LYS A 563 15.49 50.11 -11.23
#